data_AF-A0A534Y949-F1
#
_entry.id   AF-A0A534Y949-F1
#
_cell.length_a   1.000
_cell.length_b   1.000
_cell.length_c   1.000
_cell.angle_alpha   90.00
_cell.angle_beta   90.00
_cell.angle_gamma   90.00
#
_symmetry.space_group_name_H-M   'P 1'
#
loop_
_entity.id
_entity.type
_entity.pdbx_description
1 polymer ?
#
loop_
_entity_poly.entity_id
_entity_poly.type
_entity_poly.pdbx_seq_one_letter_code
_entity_poly.pdbx_strand_id
1 'polypeptide(L)'
;MTPTSPRLGDSNLVVIDAASMNVTKRVPLCPAAHGVRLTPDGKTLYSTCGADEIAIVDLSALTLAPVLKTLPGLTETPTCTRCPYALTIAPDATVWVSSLGPGAGAAGRNGGLDIYDPLLGDFDRARSTNFTEGRALFAAFQGTAASYQAYVPEQSPTTGDKVHVYTQAAGQPRLEAPFIALERKDCLNPHMLALSAGGDTGYLVCEGDHVGPGSFTFLDLRTPATLASAPLGVFPDGLVLIPAGSP
;
A
#
# COMPACT_ATOMS: atom_id res chain seq x y z
N MET A 1 -13.84 -14.64 -11.97
CA MET A 1 -15.32 -14.74 -12.05
C MET A 1 -15.88 -13.46 -11.48
N THR A 2 -16.95 -12.90 -12.05
CA THR A 2 -17.68 -11.78 -11.43
C THR A 2 -18.55 -12.36 -10.31
N PRO A 3 -18.44 -11.93 -9.05
CA PRO A 3 -19.25 -12.49 -7.97
C PRO A 3 -20.74 -12.18 -8.23
N THR A 4 -21.58 -13.21 -8.24
CA THR A 4 -23.02 -13.08 -8.49
C THR A 4 -23.85 -12.91 -7.20
N SER A 5 -23.22 -12.88 -6.03
CA SER A 5 -23.86 -12.58 -4.73
C SER A 5 -22.84 -12.07 -3.71
N PRO A 6 -23.23 -11.18 -2.76
CA PRO A 6 -22.34 -10.70 -1.71
C PRO A 6 -21.89 -11.86 -0.81
N ARG A 7 -20.61 -11.91 -0.50
CA ARG A 7 -20.04 -12.83 0.49
C ARG A 7 -20.25 -12.29 1.90
N LEU A 8 -20.21 -13.20 2.88
CA LEU A 8 -20.22 -12.81 4.28
C LEU A 8 -18.99 -11.93 4.57
N GLY A 9 -19.22 -10.75 5.15
CA GLY A 9 -18.16 -9.79 5.47
C GLY A 9 -17.79 -8.85 4.31
N ASP A 10 -18.48 -8.93 3.16
CA ASP A 10 -18.29 -7.99 2.06
C ASP A 10 -18.46 -6.54 2.52
N SER A 11 -17.42 -5.76 2.29
CA SER A 11 -17.44 -4.30 2.39
C SER A 11 -18.08 -3.70 1.14
N ASN A 12 -18.43 -2.42 1.21
CA ASN A 12 -18.97 -1.70 0.06
C ASN A 12 -17.97 -0.66 -0.46
N LEU A 13 -17.82 -0.58 -1.78
CA LEU A 13 -17.37 0.64 -2.45
C LEU A 13 -18.50 1.67 -2.37
N VAL A 14 -18.20 2.83 -1.79
CA VAL A 14 -19.13 3.96 -1.68
C VAL A 14 -18.63 5.08 -2.56
N VAL A 15 -19.47 5.52 -3.50
CA VAL A 15 -19.19 6.67 -4.36
C VAL A 15 -19.87 7.89 -3.77
N ILE A 16 -19.10 8.96 -3.56
CA ILE A 16 -19.56 10.21 -2.96
C ILE A 16 -19.35 11.33 -3.97
N ASP A 17 -20.37 12.15 -4.19
CA ASP A 17 -20.24 13.41 -4.93
C ASP A 17 -19.50 14.43 -4.04
N ALA A 18 -18.33 14.89 -4.47
CA ALA A 18 -17.48 15.74 -3.64
C ALA A 18 -18.05 17.15 -3.39
N ALA A 19 -18.92 17.65 -4.26
CA ALA A 19 -19.51 18.98 -4.11
C ALA A 19 -20.66 18.99 -3.11
N SER A 20 -21.55 18.00 -3.18
CA SER A 20 -22.73 17.90 -2.32
C SER A 20 -22.55 16.98 -1.12
N MET A 21 -21.45 16.23 -1.06
CA MET A 21 -21.15 15.20 -0.05
C MET A 21 -22.19 14.07 0.00
N ASN A 22 -22.99 13.91 -1.06
CA ASN A 22 -24.00 12.88 -1.14
C ASN A 22 -23.42 11.56 -1.62
N VAL A 23 -23.88 10.45 -1.02
CA VAL A 23 -23.61 9.10 -1.54
C VAL A 23 -24.42 8.88 -2.81
N THR A 24 -23.74 8.64 -3.93
CA THR A 24 -24.37 8.44 -5.25
C THR A 24 -24.49 6.96 -5.61
N LYS A 25 -23.60 6.10 -5.10
CA LYS A 25 -23.64 4.64 -5.30
C LYS A 25 -23.10 3.90 -4.08
N ARG A 26 -23.64 2.71 -3.82
CA ARG A 26 -23.08 1.70 -2.90
C ARG A 26 -23.02 0.38 -3.64
N VAL A 27 -21.86 -0.25 -3.64
CA VAL A 27 -21.54 -1.41 -4.47
C VAL A 27 -20.82 -2.43 -3.59
N PRO A 28 -21.32 -3.68 -3.47
CA PRO A 28 -20.56 -4.74 -2.82
C PRO A 28 -19.20 -4.91 -3.48
N LEU A 29 -18.13 -4.95 -2.68
CA LEU A 29 -16.75 -4.98 -3.17
C LEU A 29 -16.10 -6.35 -2.90
N CYS A 30 -15.68 -6.57 -1.66
CA CYS A 30 -15.04 -7.80 -1.20
C CYS A 30 -14.95 -7.83 0.34
N PRO A 31 -14.63 -8.97 0.97
CA PRO A 31 -14.55 -9.09 2.41
C PRO A 31 -13.45 -8.21 2.97
N ALA A 32 -13.76 -7.47 4.04
CA ALA A 32 -12.80 -6.66 4.80
C ALA A 32 -11.85 -5.84 3.90
N ALA A 33 -12.42 -5.08 2.97
CA ALA A 33 -11.64 -4.22 2.08
C ALA A 33 -10.86 -3.19 2.91
N HIS A 34 -9.59 -2.93 2.56
CA HIS A 34 -8.74 -2.03 3.33
C HIS A 34 -8.04 -0.97 2.47
N GLY A 35 -6.89 -1.30 1.88
CA GLY A 35 -6.17 -0.39 0.98
C GLY A 35 -7.03 -0.11 -0.25
N VAL A 36 -7.15 1.14 -0.65
CA VAL A 36 -7.86 1.56 -1.87
C VAL A 36 -7.08 2.64 -2.61
N ARG A 37 -6.89 2.49 -3.92
CA ARG A 37 -6.23 3.49 -4.78
C ARG A 37 -6.87 3.54 -6.15
N LEU A 38 -6.84 4.73 -6.76
CA LEU A 38 -7.21 4.95 -8.14
C LEU A 38 -5.97 4.94 -9.02
N THR A 39 -6.13 4.53 -10.27
CA THR A 39 -5.17 4.86 -11.33
C THR A 39 -5.06 6.38 -11.51
N PRO A 40 -3.93 6.90 -12.01
CA PRO A 40 -3.76 8.34 -12.22
C PRO A 40 -4.82 9.00 -13.11
N ASP A 41 -5.41 8.25 -14.04
CA ASP A 41 -6.50 8.71 -14.89
C ASP A 41 -7.89 8.63 -14.23
N GLY A 42 -7.98 8.11 -13.00
CA GLY A 42 -9.20 7.98 -12.21
C GLY A 42 -10.19 6.92 -12.72
N LYS A 43 -9.81 6.10 -13.72
CA LYS A 43 -10.74 5.17 -14.38
C LYS A 43 -10.80 3.80 -13.73
N THR A 44 -9.76 3.37 -13.03
CA THR A 44 -9.72 2.06 -12.40
C THR A 44 -9.43 2.21 -10.91
N LEU A 45 -10.23 1.53 -10.10
CA LEU A 45 -10.03 1.41 -8.66
C LEU A 45 -9.47 0.02 -8.33
N TYR A 46 -8.47 0.00 -7.47
CA TYR A 46 -7.93 -1.22 -6.86
C TYR A 46 -8.18 -1.17 -5.36
N SER A 47 -8.53 -2.32 -4.77
CA SER A 47 -8.58 -2.48 -3.32
C SER A 47 -8.00 -3.80 -2.85
N THR A 48 -7.35 -3.83 -1.68
CA THR A 48 -6.99 -5.08 -1.00
C THR A 48 -8.17 -5.64 -0.24
N CYS A 49 -8.28 -6.97 -0.18
CA CYS A 49 -9.40 -7.67 0.43
C CYS A 49 -8.90 -8.74 1.40
N GLY A 50 -9.62 -8.92 2.51
CA GLY A 50 -9.28 -9.89 3.57
C GLY A 50 -9.38 -11.37 3.18
N ALA A 51 -9.81 -11.68 1.95
CA ALA A 51 -9.82 -13.03 1.39
C ALA A 51 -8.56 -13.36 0.55
N ASP A 52 -7.44 -12.68 0.84
CA ASP A 52 -6.17 -12.78 0.09
C ASP A 52 -6.31 -12.50 -1.40
N GLU A 53 -6.95 -11.38 -1.72
CA GLU A 53 -7.18 -10.97 -3.10
C GLU A 53 -7.14 -9.45 -3.23
N ILE A 54 -7.14 -9.00 -4.48
CA ILE A 54 -7.49 -7.62 -4.83
C ILE A 54 -8.83 -7.57 -5.55
N ALA A 55 -9.58 -6.50 -5.31
CA ALA A 55 -10.73 -6.12 -6.12
C ALA A 55 -10.33 -5.03 -7.12
N ILE A 56 -10.80 -5.17 -8.35
CA ILE A 56 -10.55 -4.24 -9.46
C ILE A 56 -11.90 -3.77 -9.98
N VAL A 57 -12.11 -2.46 -10.04
CA VAL A 57 -13.37 -1.86 -10.51
C VAL A 57 -13.08 -0.86 -11.62
N ASP A 58 -13.69 -1.05 -12.79
CA ASP A 58 -13.74 -0.05 -13.85
C ASP A 58 -14.81 1.00 -13.50
N LEU A 59 -14.36 2.22 -13.23
CA LEU A 59 -15.20 3.36 -12.86
C LEU A 59 -15.83 4.07 -14.06
N SER A 60 -15.37 3.75 -15.28
CA SER A 60 -15.98 4.25 -16.52
C SER A 60 -17.17 3.39 -16.98
N ALA A 61 -17.31 2.18 -16.42
CA ALA A 61 -18.41 1.28 -16.72
C ALA A 61 -19.75 1.78 -16.18
N LEU A 62 -20.84 1.46 -16.89
CA LEU A 62 -22.21 1.74 -16.43
C LEU A 62 -22.52 1.05 -15.10
N THR A 63 -22.06 -0.20 -14.97
CA THR A 63 -22.18 -1.03 -13.78
C THR A 63 -20.82 -1.22 -13.15
N LEU A 64 -20.68 -0.77 -11.90
CA LEU A 64 -19.46 -0.92 -11.12
C LEU A 64 -19.41 -2.33 -10.51
N ALA A 65 -18.99 -3.33 -11.28
CA ALA A 65 -18.84 -4.70 -10.77
C ALA A 65 -17.36 -5.01 -10.51
N PRO A 66 -16.98 -5.49 -9.32
CA PRO A 66 -15.59 -5.84 -9.06
C PRO A 66 -15.19 -7.12 -9.78
N VAL A 67 -13.98 -7.11 -10.32
CA VAL A 67 -13.23 -8.30 -10.70
C VAL A 67 -12.26 -8.62 -9.57
N LEU A 68 -12.36 -9.84 -9.04
CA LEU A 68 -11.49 -10.31 -7.97
C LEU A 68 -10.30 -11.10 -8.51
N LYS A 69 -9.12 -10.88 -7.93
CA LYS A 69 -7.87 -11.56 -8.27
C LYS A 69 -7.19 -12.04 -6.99
N THR A 70 -7.27 -13.34 -6.73
CA THR A 70 -6.60 -14.00 -5.61
C THR A 70 -5.09 -13.90 -5.76
N LEU A 71 -4.39 -13.64 -4.65
CA LEU A 71 -2.93 -13.57 -4.65
C LEU A 71 -2.31 -14.94 -5.05
N PRO A 72 -1.09 -14.97 -5.63
CA PRO A 72 -0.47 -16.17 -6.16
C PRO A 72 -0.42 -17.39 -5.23
N GLY A 73 -0.86 -18.55 -5.72
CA GLY A 73 -0.71 -19.82 -4.99
C GLY A 73 -1.67 -19.98 -3.80
N LEU A 74 -2.63 -19.07 -3.65
CA LEU A 74 -3.68 -19.16 -2.65
C LEU A 74 -5.02 -19.47 -3.28
N THR A 75 -5.93 -19.93 -2.44
CA THR A 75 -7.36 -20.06 -2.73
C THR A 75 -8.12 -19.25 -1.70
N GLU A 76 -9.33 -18.81 -2.06
CA GLU A 76 -10.20 -18.09 -1.14
C GLU A 76 -10.45 -18.90 0.14
N THR A 77 -10.30 -18.24 1.29
CA THR A 77 -10.61 -18.80 2.60
C THR A 77 -11.27 -17.75 3.50
N PRO A 78 -11.99 -18.16 4.56
CA PRO A 78 -12.65 -17.20 5.48
C PRO A 78 -11.70 -16.31 6.28
N THR A 79 -10.41 -16.67 6.34
CA THR A 79 -9.38 -15.95 7.09
C THR A 79 -8.18 -15.72 6.19
N CYS A 80 -7.63 -14.51 6.18
CA CYS A 80 -6.44 -14.26 5.38
C CYS A 80 -5.23 -15.09 5.83
N THR A 81 -4.50 -15.60 4.83
CA THR A 81 -3.20 -16.23 4.94
C THR A 81 -2.10 -15.19 4.82
N ARG A 82 -2.17 -14.29 3.83
CA ARG A 82 -1.18 -13.22 3.62
C ARG A 82 -1.68 -11.86 4.09
N CYS A 83 -2.98 -11.66 4.18
CA CYS A 83 -3.58 -10.47 4.75
C CYS A 83 -3.14 -9.18 4.01
N PRO A 84 -3.49 -9.04 2.71
CA PRO A 84 -3.17 -7.85 1.95
C PRO A 84 -3.89 -6.64 2.57
N TYR A 85 -3.14 -5.58 2.81
CA TYR A 85 -3.55 -4.49 3.69
C TYR A 85 -3.39 -3.12 3.02
N ALA A 86 -2.25 -2.91 2.38
CA ALA A 86 -1.96 -1.68 1.66
C ALA A 86 -1.78 -1.99 0.17
N LEU A 87 -2.06 -1.01 -0.68
CA LEU A 87 -1.61 -1.05 -2.07
C LEU A 87 -1.24 0.36 -2.55
N THR A 88 -0.30 0.44 -3.48
CA THR A 88 0.07 1.68 -4.17
C THR A 88 0.23 1.40 -5.67
N ILE A 89 -0.23 2.34 -6.51
CA ILE A 89 -0.05 2.29 -7.97
C ILE A 89 1.34 2.84 -8.31
N ALA A 90 2.16 2.04 -8.97
CA ALA A 90 3.50 2.42 -9.40
C ALA A 90 3.47 3.26 -10.70
N PRO A 91 4.56 3.98 -11.04
CA PRO A 91 4.63 4.78 -12.26
C PRO A 91 4.41 4.01 -13.57
N ASP A 92 4.70 2.71 -13.58
CA ASP A 92 4.47 1.79 -14.71
C ASP A 92 3.05 1.18 -14.73
N ALA A 93 2.14 1.71 -13.91
CA ALA A 93 0.77 1.25 -13.69
C ALA A 93 0.63 -0.11 -13.00
N THR A 94 1.72 -0.76 -12.58
CA THR A 94 1.63 -1.96 -11.74
C THR A 94 1.11 -1.62 -10.34
N VAL A 95 0.46 -2.58 -9.70
CA VAL A 95 -0.11 -2.41 -8.35
C VAL A 95 0.74 -3.19 -7.37
N TRP A 96 1.39 -2.48 -6.46
CA TRP A 96 2.21 -3.06 -5.41
C TRP A 96 1.31 -3.34 -4.20
N VAL A 97 0.95 -4.61 -4.03
CA VAL A 97 0.08 -5.08 -2.93
C VAL A 97 0.95 -5.47 -1.76
N SER A 98 0.76 -4.80 -0.63
CA SER A 98 1.53 -4.99 0.58
C SER A 98 0.72 -5.76 1.61
N SER A 99 1.34 -6.80 2.18
CA SER A 99 0.72 -7.80 3.03
C SER A 99 1.32 -7.77 4.43
N LEU A 100 0.47 -7.94 5.46
CA LEU A 100 0.90 -8.04 6.85
C LEU A 100 1.33 -9.46 7.24
N GLY A 101 0.99 -10.46 6.42
CA GLY A 101 1.24 -11.86 6.68
C GLY A 101 0.28 -12.48 7.71
N PRO A 102 0.43 -13.79 8.00
CA PRO A 102 -0.44 -14.52 8.92
C PRO A 102 -0.61 -13.83 10.27
N GLY A 103 -1.85 -13.76 10.75
CA GLY A 103 -2.23 -13.13 12.02
C GLY A 103 -2.72 -11.69 11.90
N ALA A 104 -2.37 -10.98 10.81
CA ALA A 104 -2.73 -9.59 10.52
C ALA A 104 -2.41 -8.58 11.66
N GLY A 105 -2.63 -7.29 11.37
CA GLY A 105 -2.37 -6.20 12.32
C GLY A 105 -1.00 -6.28 12.99
N ALA A 106 -0.93 -5.97 14.29
CA ALA A 106 0.30 -6.02 15.07
C ALA A 106 0.85 -7.45 15.30
N ALA A 107 0.05 -8.49 15.09
CA ALA A 107 0.46 -9.89 15.18
C ALA A 107 1.01 -10.45 13.86
N GLY A 108 0.78 -9.75 12.74
CA GLY A 108 1.19 -10.15 11.41
C GLY A 108 2.70 -10.27 11.26
N ARG A 109 3.17 -11.39 10.70
CA ARG A 109 4.58 -11.67 10.41
C ARG A 109 4.67 -12.32 9.05
N ASN A 110 5.85 -12.30 8.41
CA ASN A 110 6.05 -12.96 7.13
C ASN A 110 5.12 -12.43 6.02
N GLY A 111 4.90 -11.11 6.05
CA GLY A 111 4.21 -10.36 5.01
C GLY A 111 5.08 -10.17 3.77
N GLY A 112 4.81 -9.10 3.02
CA GLY A 112 5.62 -8.77 1.84
C GLY A 112 4.83 -8.08 0.74
N LEU A 113 5.34 -8.23 -0.48
CA LEU A 113 4.88 -7.57 -1.69
C LEU A 113 4.45 -8.58 -2.76
N ASP A 114 3.24 -8.41 -3.28
CA ASP A 114 2.75 -9.04 -4.49
C ASP A 114 2.51 -7.96 -5.55
N ILE A 115 3.03 -8.16 -6.76
CA ILE A 115 2.94 -7.15 -7.83
C ILE A 115 1.89 -7.59 -8.84
N TYR A 116 0.74 -6.92 -8.89
CA TYR A 116 -0.23 -7.15 -9.94
C TYR A 116 0.11 -6.31 -11.17
N ASP A 117 0.19 -6.95 -12.33
CA ASP A 117 0.44 -6.28 -13.60
C ASP A 117 -0.84 -6.27 -14.44
N PRO A 118 -1.47 -5.09 -14.64
CA PRO A 118 -2.69 -4.98 -15.45
C PRO A 118 -2.51 -5.41 -16.91
N LEU A 119 -1.31 -5.32 -17.48
CA LEU A 119 -1.03 -5.77 -18.85
C LEU A 119 -0.96 -7.30 -18.93
N LEU A 120 -0.45 -7.95 -17.88
CA LEU A 120 -0.50 -9.40 -17.75
C LEU A 120 -1.91 -9.90 -17.37
N GLY A 121 -2.68 -9.08 -16.66
CA GLY A 121 -3.95 -9.46 -16.05
C GLY A 121 -3.77 -10.44 -14.88
N ASP A 122 -2.55 -10.56 -14.35
CA ASP A 122 -2.15 -11.47 -13.27
C ASP A 122 -0.98 -10.88 -12.47
N PHE A 123 -0.60 -11.55 -11.39
CA PHE A 123 0.52 -11.18 -10.56
C PHE A 123 1.87 -11.59 -11.17
N ASP A 124 2.78 -10.64 -11.22
CA ASP A 124 4.18 -10.85 -11.57
C ASP A 124 4.92 -11.48 -10.38
N ARG A 125 5.02 -12.81 -10.42
CA ARG A 125 5.72 -13.59 -9.39
C ARG A 125 7.21 -13.30 -9.31
N ALA A 126 7.84 -12.86 -10.40
CA ALA A 126 9.27 -12.57 -10.41
C ALA A 126 9.59 -11.28 -9.64
N ARG A 127 8.64 -10.34 -9.56
CA ARG A 127 8.78 -9.08 -8.81
C ARG A 127 8.15 -9.14 -7.41
N SER A 128 7.57 -10.26 -7.00
CA SER A 128 6.98 -10.42 -5.67
C SER A 128 8.05 -10.80 -4.64
N THR A 129 7.91 -10.42 -3.37
CA THR A 129 8.94 -10.65 -2.33
C THR A 129 8.33 -10.78 -0.95
N ASN A 130 8.81 -11.74 -0.16
CA ASN A 130 8.40 -11.92 1.23
C ASN A 130 9.33 -11.17 2.17
N PHE A 131 8.77 -10.58 3.21
CA PHE A 131 9.51 -9.91 4.27
C PHE A 131 9.57 -10.85 5.48
N THR A 132 10.76 -11.38 5.78
CA THR A 132 10.93 -12.32 6.91
C THR A 132 10.60 -11.63 8.22
N GLU A 133 9.59 -12.15 8.93
CA GLU A 133 9.04 -11.60 10.19
C GLU A 133 8.46 -10.16 10.10
N GLY A 134 8.54 -9.53 8.93
CA GLY A 134 8.10 -8.18 8.67
C GLY A 134 6.68 -8.07 8.12
N ARG A 135 6.18 -6.85 8.12
CA ARG A 135 4.93 -6.42 7.48
C ARG A 135 5.25 -5.32 6.49
N ALA A 136 4.79 -5.43 5.25
CA ALA A 136 4.95 -4.36 4.26
C ALA A 136 3.77 -3.37 4.34
N LEU A 137 4.05 -2.08 4.28
CA LEU A 137 3.06 -1.02 4.40
C LEU A 137 3.07 -0.11 3.14
N PHE A 138 2.49 1.09 3.22
CA PHE A 138 2.19 1.90 2.04
C PHE A 138 3.46 2.44 1.37
N ALA A 139 3.77 1.88 0.20
CA ALA A 139 4.91 2.26 -0.61
C ALA A 139 4.77 3.64 -1.25
N ALA A 140 5.90 4.28 -1.54
CA ALA A 140 6.01 5.51 -2.33
C ALA A 140 6.99 5.33 -3.50
N PHE A 141 6.84 6.12 -4.55
CA PHE A 141 7.64 5.99 -5.78
C PHE A 141 8.23 7.32 -6.23
N GLN A 142 9.44 7.27 -6.79
CA GLN A 142 10.10 8.39 -7.45
C GLN A 142 10.58 7.97 -8.84
N GLY A 143 10.17 8.69 -9.88
CA GLY A 143 10.63 8.44 -11.25
C GLY A 143 9.48 8.35 -12.25
N THR A 144 9.65 7.53 -13.28
CA THR A 144 8.73 7.42 -14.42
C THR A 144 8.40 5.95 -14.70
N ALA A 145 7.45 5.69 -15.60
CA ALA A 145 7.13 4.34 -16.06
C ALA A 145 8.35 3.57 -16.62
N ALA A 146 9.34 4.28 -17.18
CA ALA A 146 10.53 3.64 -17.75
C ALA A 146 11.53 3.19 -16.68
N SER A 147 11.63 3.94 -15.58
CA SER A 147 12.52 3.66 -14.46
C SER A 147 12.10 4.45 -13.22
N TYR A 148 11.99 3.78 -12.09
CA TYR A 148 11.63 4.39 -10.81
C TYR A 148 12.27 3.69 -9.61
N GLN A 149 12.45 4.47 -8.54
CA GLN A 149 12.73 3.99 -7.19
C GLN A 149 11.40 3.74 -6.47
N ALA A 150 11.32 2.63 -5.74
CA ALA A 150 10.23 2.31 -4.83
C ALA A 150 10.75 2.24 -3.39
N TYR A 151 10.04 2.90 -2.49
CA TYR A 151 10.35 2.98 -1.07
C TYR A 151 9.23 2.30 -0.30
N VAL A 152 9.51 1.18 0.35
CA VAL A 152 8.49 0.35 1.00
C VAL A 152 8.76 0.27 2.50
N PRO A 153 7.93 0.90 3.35
CA PRO A 153 8.06 0.75 4.79
C PRO A 153 7.80 -0.70 5.23
N GLU A 154 8.67 -1.20 6.10
CA GLU A 154 8.52 -2.47 6.81
C GLU A 154 8.39 -2.20 8.31
N GLN A 155 7.34 -2.73 8.92
CA GLN A 155 7.28 -2.89 10.37
C GLN A 155 7.80 -4.26 10.76
N SER A 156 8.85 -4.33 11.59
CA SER A 156 9.43 -5.59 12.04
C SER A 156 9.83 -5.56 13.50
N PRO A 157 9.14 -6.32 14.37
CA PRO A 157 9.47 -6.38 15.78
C PRO A 157 10.77 -7.14 16.07
N THR A 158 11.30 -7.90 15.12
CA THR A 158 12.47 -8.77 15.29
C THR A 158 13.70 -8.22 14.59
N THR A 159 13.56 -7.71 13.36
CA THR A 159 14.68 -7.25 12.54
C THR A 159 14.79 -5.72 12.49
N GLY A 160 13.93 -5.02 13.22
CA GLY A 160 13.87 -3.56 13.28
C GLY A 160 13.10 -2.96 12.10
N ASP A 161 12.47 -1.83 12.35
CA ASP A 161 11.73 -1.10 11.33
C ASP A 161 12.68 -0.48 10.29
N LYS A 162 12.26 -0.49 9.02
CA LYS A 162 13.07 0.07 7.93
C LYS A 162 12.21 0.50 6.75
N VAL A 163 12.85 1.14 5.78
CA VAL A 163 12.29 1.37 4.45
C VAL A 163 13.15 0.61 3.44
N HIS A 164 12.57 -0.38 2.78
CA HIS A 164 13.21 -1.04 1.64
C HIS A 164 13.29 -0.08 0.46
N VAL A 165 14.38 -0.17 -0.30
CA VAL A 165 14.62 0.65 -1.49
C VAL A 165 14.81 -0.27 -2.68
N TYR A 166 13.91 -0.20 -3.65
CA TYR A 166 13.99 -0.97 -4.88
C TYR A 166 14.15 -0.08 -6.09
N THR A 167 14.91 -0.54 -7.08
CA THR A 167 14.95 0.04 -8.43
C THR A 167 14.19 -0.88 -9.38
N GLN A 168 13.24 -0.32 -10.13
CA GLN A 168 12.57 -1.00 -11.23
C GLN A 168 12.81 -0.23 -12.52
N ALA A 169 13.28 -0.93 -13.55
CA ALA A 169 13.40 -0.39 -14.91
C ALA A 169 12.74 -1.33 -15.92
N ALA A 170 12.22 -0.79 -17.02
CA ALA A 170 11.54 -1.57 -18.04
C ALA A 170 12.45 -2.68 -18.60
N GLY A 171 11.93 -3.92 -18.61
CA GLY A 171 12.66 -5.08 -19.10
C GLY A 171 13.83 -5.54 -18.22
N GLN A 172 14.00 -4.97 -17.02
CA GLN A 172 15.05 -5.35 -16.07
C GLN A 172 14.44 -6.01 -14.82
N PRO A 173 15.17 -6.96 -14.19
CA PRO A 173 14.77 -7.45 -12.87
C PRO A 173 14.79 -6.30 -11.86
N ARG A 174 13.90 -6.39 -10.87
CA ARG A 174 13.92 -5.46 -9.74
C ARG A 174 15.21 -5.65 -8.94
N LEU A 175 15.86 -4.55 -8.60
CA LEU A 175 17.06 -4.55 -7.76
C LEU A 175 16.70 -3.99 -6.39
N GLU A 176 17.25 -4.57 -5.33
CA GLU A 176 17.15 -4.05 -3.96
C GLU A 176 18.47 -3.38 -3.57
N ALA A 177 18.38 -2.11 -3.18
CA ALA A 177 19.47 -1.36 -2.60
C ALA A 177 19.47 -1.53 -1.07
N PRO A 178 20.53 -1.10 -0.36
CA PRO A 178 20.50 -1.05 1.10
C PRO A 178 19.27 -0.30 1.61
N PHE A 179 18.59 -0.89 2.60
CA PHE A 179 17.42 -0.29 3.23
C PHE A 179 17.79 0.91 4.11
N ILE A 180 16.81 1.75 4.40
CA ILE A 180 16.91 2.86 5.36
C ILE A 180 16.50 2.31 6.74
N ALA A 181 17.45 2.12 7.65
CA ALA A 181 17.15 1.71 9.01
C ALA A 181 16.45 2.84 9.77
N LEU A 182 15.40 2.51 10.53
CA LEU A 182 14.65 3.48 11.31
C LEU A 182 14.93 3.28 12.79
N GLU A 183 15.53 4.29 13.42
CA GLU A 183 15.71 4.24 14.87
C GLU A 183 14.36 4.41 15.57
N ARG A 184 14.08 3.53 16.52
CA ARG A 184 12.81 3.50 17.27
C ARG A 184 12.44 4.84 17.91
N LYS A 185 13.42 5.65 18.30
CA LYS A 185 13.19 6.99 18.89
C LYS A 185 12.63 8.00 17.89
N ASP A 186 12.94 7.82 16.61
CA ASP A 186 12.52 8.72 15.53
C ASP A 186 11.29 8.18 14.81
N CYS A 187 11.20 6.87 14.64
CA CYS A 187 10.09 6.20 13.98
C CYS A 187 9.92 4.78 14.52
N LEU A 188 8.76 4.52 15.13
CA LEU A 188 8.33 3.19 15.53
C LEU A 188 7.05 2.84 14.77
N ASN A 189 7.02 1.65 14.18
CA ASN A 189 5.95 1.15 13.32
C ASN A 189 5.68 2.10 12.12
N PRO A 190 6.61 2.20 11.15
CA PRO A 190 6.41 3.03 9.98
C PRO A 190 5.20 2.53 9.18
N HIS A 191 4.40 3.45 8.64
CA HIS A 191 3.14 3.07 8.01
C HIS A 191 2.97 3.62 6.60
N MET A 192 3.04 4.93 6.44
CA MET A 192 2.86 5.55 5.13
C MET A 192 3.98 6.53 4.84
N LEU A 193 4.63 6.33 3.70
CA LEU A 193 5.61 7.25 3.15
C LEU A 193 4.97 8.06 2.02
N ALA A 194 5.21 9.37 2.02
CA ALA A 194 5.02 10.23 0.85
C ALA A 194 6.34 10.93 0.51
N LEU A 195 6.49 11.37 -0.72
CA LEU A 195 7.70 12.04 -1.18
C LEU A 195 7.45 13.52 -1.44
N SER A 196 8.46 14.33 -1.15
CA SER A 196 8.55 15.70 -1.66
C SER A 196 8.47 15.73 -3.20
N ALA A 197 8.10 16.89 -3.77
CA ALA A 197 7.99 17.05 -5.22
C ALA A 197 9.30 16.78 -5.97
N GLY A 198 10.46 17.10 -5.35
CA GLY A 198 11.78 16.76 -5.89
C GLY A 198 12.18 15.29 -5.69
N GLY A 199 11.46 14.58 -4.80
CA GLY A 199 11.73 13.19 -4.43
C GLY A 199 13.02 12.98 -3.64
N ASP A 200 13.64 14.04 -3.14
CA ASP A 200 14.85 13.96 -2.31
C ASP A 200 14.54 13.81 -0.81
N THR A 201 13.36 14.27 -0.40
CA THR A 201 12.86 14.12 0.98
C THR A 201 11.70 13.15 1.04
N GLY A 202 11.76 12.20 1.98
CA GLY A 202 10.66 11.33 2.36
C GLY A 202 9.95 11.83 3.62
N TYR A 203 8.62 11.79 3.61
CA TYR A 203 7.74 12.15 4.71
C TYR A 203 7.04 10.89 5.21
N LEU A 204 7.49 10.37 6.34
CA LEU A 204 7.07 9.09 6.89
C LEU A 204 6.20 9.31 8.12
N VAL A 205 5.01 8.72 8.12
CA VAL A 205 4.17 8.61 9.32
C VAL A 205 4.46 7.28 10.01
N CYS A 206 4.70 7.34 11.32
CA CYS A 206 5.00 6.20 12.17
C CYS A 206 4.00 6.13 13.31
N GLU A 207 3.35 4.98 13.48
CA GLU A 207 2.19 4.81 14.36
C GLU A 207 2.54 4.94 15.86
N GLY A 208 3.81 4.70 16.21
CA GLY A 208 4.24 4.56 17.60
C GLY A 208 3.88 3.19 18.18
N ASP A 209 3.73 3.12 19.49
CA ASP A 209 3.39 1.90 20.23
C ASP A 209 1.87 1.69 20.42
N HIS A 210 1.07 2.51 19.74
CA HIS A 210 -0.40 2.55 19.84
C HIS A 210 -0.92 2.94 21.23
N VAL A 211 -0.08 3.51 22.10
CA VAL A 211 -0.43 4.03 23.42
C VAL A 211 -0.05 5.49 23.54
N GLY A 212 1.21 5.81 23.25
CA GLY A 212 1.76 7.16 23.21
C GLY A 212 1.67 7.81 21.83
N PRO A 213 2.27 9.00 21.67
CA PRO A 213 2.32 9.67 20.38
C PRO A 213 3.16 8.86 19.37
N GLY A 214 2.66 8.79 18.14
CA GLY A 214 3.47 8.42 16.98
C GLY A 214 4.35 9.59 16.52
N SER A 215 4.95 9.46 15.35
CA SER A 215 5.84 10.48 14.80
C SER A 215 5.62 10.77 13.32
N PHE A 216 5.99 11.99 12.94
CA PHE A 216 6.21 12.40 11.56
C PHE A 216 7.70 12.56 11.34
N THR A 217 8.26 11.74 10.45
CA THR A 217 9.71 11.57 10.27
C THR A 217 10.13 11.97 8.88
N PHE A 218 11.19 12.75 8.81
CA PHE A 218 11.76 13.27 7.57
C PHE A 218 13.01 12.47 7.23
N LEU A 219 13.07 11.94 6.01
CA LEU A 219 14.19 11.14 5.52
C LEU A 219 14.88 11.88 4.37
N ASP A 220 16.22 11.90 4.33
CA ASP A 220 16.98 12.22 3.11
C ASP A 220 17.09 10.94 2.28
N LEU A 221 16.49 10.92 1.10
CA LEU A 221 16.45 9.75 0.23
C LEU A 221 17.70 9.61 -0.67
N ARG A 222 18.61 10.59 -0.63
CA ARG A 222 19.90 10.55 -1.35
C ARG A 222 20.99 9.93 -0.50
N THR A 223 20.96 10.18 0.80
CA THR A 223 21.90 9.65 1.79
C THR A 223 21.14 8.91 2.89
N PRO A 224 20.31 7.90 2.52
CA PRO A 224 19.20 7.31 3.29
C PRO A 224 19.33 7.41 4.82
N ALA A 225 18.99 8.57 5.37
CA ALA A 225 19.17 8.91 6.77
C ALA A 225 18.00 9.73 7.28
N THR A 226 17.70 9.58 8.57
CA THR A 226 16.73 10.42 9.26
C THR A 226 17.27 11.83 9.41
N LEU A 227 16.52 12.81 8.90
CA LEU A 227 16.82 14.25 9.02
C LEU A 227 16.28 14.83 10.32
N ALA A 228 15.03 14.52 10.63
CA ALA A 228 14.32 15.02 11.80
C ALA A 228 13.07 14.16 12.07
N SER A 229 12.52 14.28 13.27
CA SER A 229 11.24 13.71 13.65
C SER A 229 10.46 14.70 14.52
N ALA A 230 9.14 14.67 14.43
CA ALA A 230 8.24 15.45 15.26
C ALA A 230 7.13 14.55 15.81
N PRO A 231 6.68 14.74 17.07
CA PRO A 231 5.58 13.96 17.61
C PRO A 231 4.26 14.31 16.89
N LEU A 232 3.43 13.30 16.67
CA LEU A 232 2.04 13.43 16.24
C LEU A 232 1.10 13.08 17.40
N GLY A 233 -0.18 12.83 17.08
CA GLY A 233 -1.12 12.21 18.01
C GLY A 233 -0.87 10.71 18.21
N VAL A 234 -1.79 10.06 18.91
CA VAL A 234 -1.75 8.60 19.09
C VAL A 234 -2.15 7.92 17.79
N PHE A 235 -1.34 6.93 17.38
CA PHE A 235 -1.62 6.05 16.24
C PHE A 235 -1.91 6.79 14.92
N PRO A 236 -1.00 7.67 14.44
CA PRO A 236 -1.15 8.27 13.12
C PRO A 236 -0.96 7.19 12.03
N ASP A 237 -1.90 7.15 11.08
CA ASP A 237 -2.07 6.00 10.16
C ASP A 237 -2.05 6.44 8.68
N GLY A 238 -1.94 7.74 8.40
CA GLY A 238 -2.06 8.22 7.02
C GLY A 238 -1.53 9.63 6.82
N LEU A 239 -1.15 9.90 5.58
CA LEU A 239 -0.58 11.16 5.13
C LEU A 239 -1.12 11.49 3.75
N VAL A 240 -1.45 12.76 3.55
CA VAL A 240 -1.66 13.35 2.22
C VAL A 240 -0.90 14.65 2.15
N LEU A 241 -0.18 14.88 1.04
CA LEU A 241 0.47 16.15 0.77
C LEU A 241 -0.49 17.04 0.01
N ILE A 242 -0.69 18.25 0.53
CA ILE A 242 -1.48 19.28 -0.15
C ILE A 242 -0.50 20.11 -1.00
N PRO A 243 -0.63 20.12 -2.34
CA PRO A 243 0.22 20.96 -3.18
C PRO A 243 0.05 22.43 -2.81
N ALA A 244 1.17 23.16 -2.75
CA ALA A 244 1.15 24.60 -2.55
C ALA A 244 0.33 25.28 -3.67
N GLY A 245 -0.70 26.04 -3.29
CA GLY A 245 -1.61 26.69 -4.25
C GLY A 245 -2.92 25.95 -4.52
N SER A 246 -3.25 24.90 -3.76
CA SER A 246 -4.63 24.41 -3.69
C SER A 246 -5.51 25.48 -3.02
N PRO A 247 -6.55 26.00 -3.67
CA PRO A 247 -7.40 27.07 -3.16
C PRO A 247 -8.16 26.69 -1.89
#